data_AF-A0A2G9RBH0-F1
#
_entry.id   AF-A0A2G9RBH0-F1
#
_cell.length_a   1.000
_cell.length_b   1.000
_cell.length_c   1.000
_cell.angle_alpha   90.00
_cell.angle_beta   90.00
_cell.angle_gamma   90.00
#
_symmetry.space_group_name_H-M   'P 1'
#
loop_
_entity.id
_entity.type
_entity.pdbx_description
1 polymer ?
#
loop_
_entity_poly.entity_id
_entity_poly.type
_entity_poly.pdbx_seq_one_letter_code
_entity_poly.pdbx_strand_id
1 'polypeptide(L)'
;AQVSGHLQQALIQHQTTFSSLTQSLRIEEELLESIKKKLVSTESELEDTHRELEKTQQNLEMVHLELKDMVENMLDLNSSHIQSVRRGEELLASMRSNLTATKTELEKAVQNEADLNGSLLQCLQGKETSSTERQKAEVTLNKVKSKMDQCLAEKRGLCPEGWDLFGNKCLWISKRRGVWERGRADCEGKGSKLITVQKDSMKL
;
A
#
# COMPACT_ATOMS: atom_id res chain seq x y z
N ALA A 1 82.31 113.18 -33.88
CA ALA A 1 82.50 112.17 -32.80
C ALA A 1 81.20 111.45 -32.43
N GLN A 2 80.11 112.17 -32.15
CA GLN A 2 78.86 111.59 -31.58
C GLN A 2 78.12 110.58 -32.49
N VAL A 3 78.06 110.81 -33.80
CA VAL A 3 77.41 109.87 -34.76
C VAL A 3 78.14 108.53 -34.85
N SER A 4 79.48 108.53 -34.76
CA SER A 4 80.28 107.29 -34.78
C SER A 4 80.12 106.48 -33.48
N GLY A 5 79.93 107.13 -32.34
CA GLY A 5 79.66 106.45 -31.07
C GLY A 5 78.29 105.76 -31.06
N HIS A 6 77.25 106.42 -31.59
CA HIS A 6 75.92 105.81 -31.70
C HIS A 6 75.89 104.61 -32.66
N LEU A 7 76.65 104.65 -33.76
CA LEU A 7 76.79 103.52 -34.68
C LEU A 7 77.51 102.32 -34.01
N GLN A 8 78.56 102.56 -33.23
CA GLN A 8 79.22 101.50 -32.46
C GLN A 8 78.31 100.91 -31.39
N GLN A 9 77.55 101.76 -30.67
CA GLN A 9 76.57 101.30 -29.68
C GLN A 9 75.48 100.43 -30.32
N ALA A 10 74.95 100.85 -31.47
CA ALA A 10 73.93 100.11 -32.21
C ALA A 10 74.46 98.76 -32.74
N LEU A 11 75.72 98.72 -33.19
CA LEU A 11 76.36 97.48 -33.64
C LEU A 11 76.54 96.49 -32.48
N ILE A 12 77.00 96.95 -31.31
CA ILE A 12 77.15 96.12 -30.11
C ILE A 12 75.79 95.60 -29.63
N GLN A 13 74.77 96.46 -29.62
CA GLN A 13 73.41 96.06 -29.27
C GLN A 13 72.89 95.00 -30.24
N HIS A 14 73.05 95.21 -31.55
CA HIS A 14 72.64 94.23 -32.56
C HIS A 14 73.39 92.90 -32.44
N GLN A 15 74.71 92.91 -32.17
CA GLN A 15 75.48 91.69 -31.94
C GLN A 15 74.99 90.95 -30.69
N THR A 16 74.68 91.68 -29.62
CA THR A 16 74.20 91.11 -28.35
C THR A 16 72.80 90.51 -28.52
N THR A 17 71.90 91.23 -29.20
CA THR A 17 70.55 90.72 -29.48
C THR A 17 70.59 89.51 -30.40
N PHE A 18 71.42 89.55 -31.45
CA PHE A 18 71.62 88.41 -32.34
C PHE A 18 72.16 87.18 -31.58
N SER A 19 73.18 87.34 -30.73
CA SER A 19 73.71 86.22 -29.94
C SER A 19 72.68 85.65 -28.97
N SER A 20 71.86 86.50 -28.35
CA SER A 20 70.78 86.08 -27.45
C SER A 20 69.71 85.28 -28.20
N LEU A 21 69.27 85.78 -29.36
CA LEU A 21 68.31 85.10 -30.24
C LEU A 21 68.85 83.74 -30.72
N THR A 22 70.12 83.66 -31.13
CA THR A 22 70.75 82.38 -31.52
C THR A 22 70.77 81.38 -30.36
N GLN A 23 71.07 81.85 -29.14
CA GLN A 23 71.06 80.97 -27.96
C GLN A 23 69.64 80.51 -27.61
N SER A 24 68.64 81.39 -27.67
CA SER A 24 67.23 81.04 -27.46
C SER A 24 66.74 80.02 -28.49
N LEU A 25 67.03 80.23 -29.78
CA LEU A 25 66.70 79.28 -30.85
C LEU A 25 67.33 77.91 -30.61
N ARG A 26 68.60 77.86 -30.18
CA ARG A 26 69.28 76.60 -29.86
C ARG A 26 68.60 75.85 -28.71
N ILE A 27 68.18 76.55 -27.65
CA ILE A 27 67.46 75.95 -26.52
C ILE A 27 66.10 75.40 -26.97
N GLU A 28 65.38 76.15 -27.82
CA GLU A 28 64.11 75.69 -28.39
C GLU A 28 64.30 74.44 -29.28
N GLU A 29 65.36 74.39 -30.08
CA GLU A 29 65.71 73.21 -30.88
C GLU A 29 66.02 71.98 -30.01
N GLU A 30 66.82 72.16 -28.95
CA GLU A 30 67.15 71.08 -28.00
C GLU A 30 65.89 70.59 -27.25
N LEU A 31 65.00 71.50 -26.86
CA LEU A 31 63.73 71.16 -26.23
C LEU A 31 62.81 70.42 -27.20
N LEU A 32 62.70 70.87 -28.44
CA LEU A 32 61.90 70.23 -29.48
C LEU A 32 62.38 68.80 -29.73
N GLU A 33 63.69 68.58 -29.77
CA GLU A 33 64.27 67.25 -29.94
C GLU A 33 64.00 66.34 -28.74
N SER A 34 64.05 66.87 -27.51
CA SER A 34 63.65 66.13 -26.32
C SER A 34 62.16 65.75 -26.34
N ILE A 35 61.29 66.65 -26.79
CA ILE A 35 59.85 66.39 -26.88
C ILE A 35 59.58 65.31 -27.93
N LYS A 36 60.21 65.39 -29.11
CA LYS A 36 60.09 64.36 -30.16
C LYS A 36 60.47 62.97 -29.64
N LYS A 37 61.60 62.86 -28.92
CA LYS A 37 62.02 61.58 -28.33
C LYS A 37 61.02 61.02 -27.34
N LYS A 38 60.48 61.88 -26.45
CA LYS A 38 59.44 61.47 -25.51
C LYS A 38 58.18 61.01 -26.22
N LEU A 39 57.76 61.73 -27.26
CA LEU A 39 56.58 61.39 -28.05
C LEU A 39 56.71 60.00 -28.69
N VAL A 40 57.85 59.70 -29.32
CA VAL A 40 58.12 58.38 -29.92
C VAL A 40 58.14 57.28 -28.85
N SER A 41 58.74 57.52 -27.69
CA SER A 41 58.72 56.56 -26.58
C SER A 41 57.29 56.27 -26.12
N THR A 42 56.48 57.31 -25.93
CA THR A 42 55.08 57.14 -25.50
C THR A 42 54.21 56.48 -26.57
N GLU A 43 54.49 56.72 -27.86
CA GLU A 43 53.81 56.06 -28.96
C GLU A 43 54.10 54.56 -28.98
N SER A 44 55.37 54.17 -28.81
CA SER A 44 55.77 52.76 -28.69
C SER A 44 55.11 52.07 -27.48
N GLU A 45 55.09 52.73 -26.32
CA GLU A 45 54.44 52.20 -25.12
C GLU A 45 52.92 52.03 -25.34
N LEU A 46 52.27 52.99 -25.99
CA LEU A 46 50.86 52.92 -26.31
C LEU A 46 50.56 51.75 -27.25
N GLU A 47 51.39 51.54 -28.28
CA GLU A 47 51.26 50.39 -29.17
C GLU A 47 51.42 49.05 -28.42
N ASP A 48 52.38 48.94 -27.51
CA ASP A 48 52.56 47.74 -26.69
C ASP A 48 51.35 47.47 -25.80
N THR A 49 50.83 48.51 -25.13
CA THR A 49 49.62 48.36 -24.31
C THR A 49 48.39 47.99 -25.15
N HIS A 50 48.28 48.50 -26.37
CA HIS A 50 47.20 48.14 -27.28
C HIS A 50 47.29 46.68 -27.71
N ARG A 51 48.48 46.20 -28.08
CA ARG A 51 48.72 44.77 -28.39
C ARG A 51 48.36 43.85 -27.23
N GLU A 52 48.72 44.23 -26.01
CA GLU A 52 48.34 43.46 -24.82
C GLU A 52 46.83 43.50 -24.57
N LEU A 53 46.18 44.65 -24.75
CA LEU A 53 44.72 44.76 -24.63
C LEU A 53 44.01 43.83 -25.63
N GLU A 54 44.44 43.79 -26.89
CA GLU A 54 43.88 42.90 -27.90
C GLU A 54 44.01 41.41 -27.51
N LYS A 55 45.17 41.00 -26.99
CA LYS A 55 45.38 39.63 -26.48
C LYS A 55 44.43 39.33 -25.31
N THR A 56 44.31 40.26 -24.35
CA THR A 56 43.40 40.06 -23.21
C THR A 56 41.94 39.98 -23.65
N GLN A 57 41.54 40.76 -24.65
CA GLN A 57 40.20 40.70 -25.22
C GLN A 57 39.93 39.34 -25.88
N GLN A 58 40.86 38.84 -26.71
CA GLN A 58 40.73 37.52 -27.33
C GLN A 58 40.63 36.39 -26.30
N ASN A 59 41.44 36.46 -25.24
CA ASN A 59 41.37 35.50 -24.14
C ASN A 59 40.03 35.56 -23.41
N LEU A 60 39.49 36.76 -23.18
CA LEU A 60 38.19 36.94 -22.54
C LEU A 60 37.05 36.38 -23.41
N GLU A 61 37.11 36.59 -24.73
CA GLU A 61 36.14 36.02 -25.68
C GLU A 61 36.16 34.49 -25.66
N MET A 62 37.36 33.88 -25.63
CA MET A 62 37.51 32.43 -25.52
C MET A 62 36.91 31.88 -24.22
N VAL A 63 37.26 32.48 -23.07
CA VAL A 63 36.72 32.07 -21.76
C VAL A 63 35.21 32.24 -21.71
N HIS A 64 34.67 33.29 -22.32
CA HIS A 64 33.23 33.50 -22.37
C HIS A 64 32.52 32.40 -23.17
N LEU A 65 33.09 31.95 -24.29
CA LEU A 65 32.54 30.83 -25.06
C LEU A 65 32.59 29.51 -24.28
N GLU A 66 33.70 29.23 -23.60
CA GLU A 66 33.84 28.05 -22.74
C GLU A 66 32.82 28.05 -21.59
N LEU A 67 32.64 29.22 -20.95
CA LEU A 67 31.65 29.37 -19.88
C LEU A 67 30.22 29.15 -20.41
N LYS A 68 29.93 29.66 -21.60
CA LYS A 68 28.62 29.46 -22.25
C LYS A 68 28.34 27.99 -22.50
N ASP A 69 29.29 27.26 -23.08
CA ASP A 69 29.17 25.82 -23.34
C ASP A 69 29.00 25.03 -22.03
N MET A 70 29.77 25.39 -21.00
CA MET A 70 29.65 24.78 -19.67
C MET A 70 28.24 24.98 -19.07
N VAL A 71 27.67 26.19 -19.20
CA VAL A 71 26.32 26.48 -18.71
C VAL A 71 25.27 25.67 -19.46
N GLU A 72 25.38 25.58 -20.79
CA GLU A 72 24.45 24.77 -21.61
C GLU A 72 24.51 23.28 -21.21
N ASN A 73 25.71 22.73 -21.07
CA ASN A 73 25.91 21.35 -20.60
C ASN A 73 25.34 21.11 -19.19
N MET A 74 25.50 22.08 -18.28
CA MET A 74 24.93 22.00 -16.93
C MET A 74 23.39 22.04 -16.94
N LEU A 75 22.79 22.84 -17.82
CA LEU A 75 21.33 22.89 -17.98
C LEU A 75 20.78 21.56 -18.51
N ASP A 76 21.44 20.98 -19.50
CA ASP A 76 21.07 19.68 -20.06
C ASP A 76 21.20 18.55 -19.02
N LEU A 77 22.30 18.55 -18.28
CA LEU A 77 22.52 17.59 -17.20
C LEU A 77 21.45 17.73 -16.10
N ASN A 78 21.12 18.96 -15.70
CA ASN A 78 20.07 19.22 -14.72
C ASN A 78 18.69 18.76 -15.21
N SER A 79 18.37 19.01 -16.48
CA SER A 79 17.13 18.53 -17.12
C SER A 79 17.04 17.00 -17.08
N SER A 80 18.14 16.31 -17.42
CA SER A 80 18.24 14.85 -17.34
C SER A 80 18.05 14.33 -15.90
N HIS A 81 18.67 14.99 -14.92
CA HIS A 81 18.52 14.64 -13.52
C HIS A 81 17.06 14.81 -13.04
N ILE A 82 16.40 15.92 -13.39
CA ILE A 82 14.98 16.15 -13.09
C ILE A 82 14.10 15.03 -13.67
N GLN A 83 14.33 14.63 -14.92
CA GLN A 83 13.60 13.53 -15.53
C GLN A 83 13.84 12.18 -14.84
N SER A 84 15.07 11.92 -14.37
CA SER A 84 15.39 10.71 -13.62
C SER A 84 14.66 10.67 -12.27
N VAL A 85 14.67 11.78 -11.53
CA VAL A 85 13.95 11.91 -10.25
C VAL A 85 12.46 11.69 -10.46
N ARG A 86 11.87 12.36 -11.45
CA ARG A 86 10.45 12.20 -11.78
C ARG A 86 10.06 10.75 -12.10
N ARG A 87 10.87 10.04 -12.90
CA ARG A 87 10.65 8.61 -13.18
C ARG A 87 10.69 7.77 -11.90
N GLY A 88 11.61 8.08 -10.98
CA GLY A 88 11.67 7.45 -9.67
C GLY A 88 10.41 7.69 -8.83
N GLU A 89 9.90 8.91 -8.81
CA GLU A 89 8.66 9.27 -8.10
C GLU A 89 7.43 8.54 -8.67
N GLU A 90 7.32 8.46 -10.00
CA GLU A 90 6.24 7.73 -10.68
C GLU A 90 6.26 6.23 -10.36
N LEU A 91 7.45 5.62 -10.35
CA LEU A 91 7.63 4.22 -9.93
C LEU A 91 7.25 4.01 -8.46
N LEU A 92 7.69 4.89 -7.56
CA LEU A 92 7.34 4.84 -6.15
C LEU A 92 5.83 4.99 -5.92
N ALA A 93 5.18 5.89 -6.66
CA ALA A 93 3.73 6.06 -6.60
C ALA A 93 2.99 4.80 -7.04
N SER A 94 3.44 4.16 -8.13
CA SER A 94 2.89 2.88 -8.60
C SER A 94 3.08 1.77 -7.57
N MET A 95 4.29 1.60 -7.03
CA MET A 95 4.58 0.60 -6.00
C MET A 95 3.72 0.83 -4.75
N ARG A 96 3.54 2.08 -4.33
CA ARG A 96 2.70 2.43 -3.18
C ARG A 96 1.24 2.07 -3.41
N SER A 97 0.72 2.31 -4.62
CA SER A 97 -0.63 1.90 -4.99
C SER A 97 -0.80 0.38 -4.92
N ASN A 98 0.14 -0.37 -5.50
CA ASN A 98 0.14 -1.84 -5.45
C ASN A 98 0.23 -2.38 -4.01
N LEU A 99 1.10 -1.78 -3.18
CA LEU A 99 1.23 -2.17 -1.78
C LEU A 99 -0.05 -1.88 -0.99
N THR A 100 -0.73 -0.77 -1.30
CA THR A 100 -2.02 -0.44 -0.67
C THR A 100 -3.10 -1.43 -1.08
N ALA A 101 -3.18 -1.80 -2.36
CA ALA A 101 -4.11 -2.81 -2.85
C ALA A 101 -3.89 -4.17 -2.18
N THR A 102 -2.66 -4.68 -2.20
CA THR A 102 -2.30 -5.95 -1.55
C THR A 102 -2.55 -5.93 -0.05
N LYS A 103 -2.27 -4.81 0.63
CA LYS A 103 -2.63 -4.62 2.04
C LYS A 103 -4.15 -4.76 2.25
N THR A 104 -4.97 -4.10 1.45
CA THR A 104 -6.43 -4.19 1.60
C THR A 104 -6.97 -5.59 1.31
N GLU A 105 -6.37 -6.33 0.39
CA GLU A 105 -6.73 -7.73 0.13
C GLU A 105 -6.37 -8.63 1.31
N LEU A 106 -5.20 -8.42 1.92
CA LEU A 106 -4.77 -9.15 3.10
C LEU A 106 -5.68 -8.87 4.30
N GLU A 107 -6.06 -7.61 4.53
CA GLU A 107 -7.00 -7.22 5.58
C GLU A 107 -8.36 -7.92 5.41
N LYS A 108 -8.87 -8.00 4.17
CA LYS A 108 -10.10 -8.75 3.87
C LYS A 108 -9.94 -10.25 4.14
N ALA A 109 -8.80 -10.85 3.78
CA ALA A 109 -8.56 -12.27 4.03
C ALA A 109 -8.53 -12.59 5.53
N VAL A 110 -7.86 -11.74 6.33
CA VAL A 110 -7.83 -11.86 7.79
C VAL A 110 -9.23 -11.72 8.39
N GLN A 111 -10.04 -10.77 7.92
CA GLN A 111 -11.41 -10.63 8.38
C GLN A 111 -12.26 -11.86 8.02
N ASN A 112 -12.13 -12.37 6.80
CA ASN A 112 -12.84 -13.59 6.38
C ASN A 112 -12.45 -14.80 7.24
N GLU A 113 -11.16 -14.93 7.59
CA GLU A 113 -10.69 -15.99 8.50
C GLU A 113 -11.33 -15.86 9.89
N ALA A 114 -11.40 -14.64 10.43
CA ALA A 114 -12.06 -14.38 11.71
C ALA A 114 -13.56 -14.73 11.66
N ASP A 115 -14.26 -14.37 10.59
CA ASP A 115 -15.69 -14.67 10.39
C ASP A 115 -15.94 -16.19 10.26
N LEU A 116 -15.06 -16.89 9.52
CA LEU A 116 -15.09 -18.35 9.37
C LEU A 116 -14.87 -19.04 10.72
N ASN A 117 -13.87 -18.60 11.49
CA ASN A 117 -13.59 -19.13 12.81
C ASN A 117 -14.77 -18.90 13.77
N GLY A 118 -15.39 -17.72 13.74
CA GLY A 118 -16.58 -17.43 14.53
C GLY A 118 -17.76 -18.35 14.17
N SER A 119 -18.01 -18.56 12.87
CA SER A 119 -19.04 -19.47 12.38
C SER A 119 -18.80 -20.92 12.79
N LEU A 120 -17.54 -21.37 12.74
CA LEU A 120 -17.14 -22.70 13.19
C LEU A 120 -17.41 -22.90 14.68
N LEU A 121 -17.05 -21.91 15.51
CA LEU A 121 -17.30 -21.93 16.96
C LEU A 121 -18.79 -22.07 17.28
N GLN A 122 -19.65 -21.33 16.58
CA GLN A 122 -21.10 -21.42 16.72
C GLN A 122 -21.63 -22.83 16.34
N CYS A 123 -21.10 -23.43 15.27
CA CYS A 123 -21.51 -24.77 14.84
C CYS A 123 -21.09 -25.86 15.84
N LEU A 124 -19.89 -25.73 16.42
CA LEU A 124 -19.40 -26.65 17.46
C LEU A 124 -20.28 -26.58 18.71
N GLN A 125 -20.64 -25.37 19.16
CA GLN A 125 -21.58 -25.18 20.28
C GLN A 125 -22.96 -25.80 19.98
N GLY A 126 -23.48 -25.60 18.76
CA GLY A 126 -24.75 -26.21 18.34
C GLY A 126 -24.73 -27.74 18.30
N LYS A 127 -23.59 -28.36 17.94
CA LYS A 127 -23.42 -29.82 17.99
C LYS A 127 -23.48 -30.34 19.43
N GLU A 128 -22.85 -29.63 20.37
CA GLU A 128 -22.81 -30.03 21.77
C GLU A 128 -24.20 -29.96 22.43
N THR A 129 -24.97 -28.91 22.15
CA THR A 129 -26.36 -28.76 22.63
C THR A 129 -27.30 -29.81 22.03
N SER A 130 -27.24 -30.05 20.72
CA SER A 130 -28.04 -31.10 20.06
C SER A 130 -27.68 -32.50 20.57
N SER A 131 -26.41 -32.77 20.86
CA SER A 131 -25.99 -34.04 21.43
C SER A 131 -26.56 -34.24 22.83
N THR A 132 -26.53 -33.21 23.68
CA THR A 132 -27.12 -33.29 25.02
C THR A 132 -28.63 -33.43 24.99
N GLU A 133 -29.32 -32.72 24.08
CA GLU A 133 -30.77 -32.87 23.88
C GLU A 133 -31.15 -34.28 23.42
N ARG A 134 -30.40 -34.86 22.47
CA ARG A 134 -30.58 -36.25 22.05
C ARG A 134 -30.43 -37.23 23.20
N GLN A 135 -29.38 -37.07 24.02
CA GLN A 135 -29.14 -37.93 25.17
C GLN A 135 -30.26 -37.83 26.21
N LYS A 136 -30.76 -36.61 26.47
CA LYS A 136 -31.94 -36.39 27.34
C LYS A 136 -33.20 -37.06 26.78
N ALA A 137 -33.44 -36.95 25.48
CA ALA A 137 -34.59 -37.59 24.82
C ALA A 137 -34.51 -39.12 24.89
N GLU A 138 -33.32 -39.70 24.71
CA GLU A 138 -33.10 -41.14 24.79
C GLU A 138 -33.32 -41.70 26.20
N VAL A 139 -32.84 -41.01 27.23
CA VAL A 139 -33.15 -41.36 28.64
C VAL A 139 -34.66 -41.31 28.89
N THR A 140 -35.35 -40.30 28.35
CA THR A 140 -36.80 -40.15 28.50
C THR A 140 -37.54 -41.28 27.79
N LEU A 141 -37.14 -41.63 26.57
CA LEU A 141 -37.71 -42.74 25.80
C LEU A 141 -37.56 -44.07 26.55
N ASN A 142 -36.37 -44.34 27.08
CA ASN A 142 -36.12 -45.55 27.86
C ASN A 142 -36.99 -45.62 29.12
N LYS A 143 -37.20 -44.50 29.81
CA LYS A 143 -38.08 -44.41 30.98
C LYS A 143 -39.56 -44.63 30.61
N VAL A 144 -40.02 -44.14 29.46
CA VAL A 144 -41.38 -44.39 28.98
C VAL A 144 -41.55 -45.86 28.59
N LYS A 145 -40.55 -46.42 27.90
CA LYS A 145 -40.53 -47.83 27.50
C LYS A 145 -40.59 -48.74 28.72
N SER A 146 -39.79 -48.47 29.76
CA SER A 146 -39.83 -49.25 31.00
C SER A 146 -41.18 -49.15 31.71
N LYS A 147 -41.81 -47.97 31.73
CA LYS A 147 -43.18 -47.82 32.26
C LYS A 147 -44.21 -48.58 31.43
N MET A 148 -44.09 -48.56 30.10
CA MET A 148 -44.95 -49.33 29.21
C MET A 148 -44.79 -50.84 29.48
N ASP A 149 -43.56 -51.32 29.58
CA ASP A 149 -43.26 -52.72 29.89
C ASP A 149 -43.79 -53.12 31.28
N GLN A 150 -43.68 -52.22 32.27
CA GLN A 150 -44.27 -52.41 33.60
C GLN A 150 -45.80 -52.49 33.56
N CYS A 151 -46.49 -51.57 32.87
CA CYS A 151 -47.94 -51.63 32.71
C CYS A 151 -48.38 -52.90 31.95
N LEU A 152 -47.61 -53.34 30.96
CA LEU A 152 -47.85 -54.60 30.25
C LEU A 152 -47.65 -55.81 31.17
N ALA A 153 -46.66 -55.79 32.07
CA ALA A 153 -46.43 -56.84 33.05
C ALA A 153 -47.56 -56.92 34.08
N GLU A 154 -48.02 -55.77 34.60
CA GLU A 154 -49.20 -55.69 35.48
C GLU A 154 -50.47 -56.25 34.79
N LYS A 155 -50.62 -56.00 33.48
CA LYS A 155 -51.72 -56.55 32.68
C LYS A 155 -51.63 -58.06 32.46
N ARG A 156 -50.43 -58.64 32.34
CA ARG A 156 -50.23 -60.09 32.14
C ARG A 156 -50.63 -60.95 33.36
N GLY A 157 -50.70 -60.36 34.56
CA GLY A 157 -51.17 -61.04 35.77
C GLY A 157 -52.69 -61.09 35.96
N LEU A 158 -53.49 -60.57 35.02
CA LEU A 158 -54.95 -60.45 35.17
C LEU A 158 -55.74 -61.70 34.78
N CYS A 159 -55.14 -62.64 34.04
CA CYS A 159 -55.83 -63.83 33.60
C CYS A 159 -55.50 -65.04 34.48
N PRO A 160 -56.50 -65.86 34.85
CA PRO A 160 -56.26 -67.09 35.59
C PRO A 160 -55.35 -68.06 34.83
N GLU A 161 -54.69 -68.98 35.54
CA GLU A 161 -53.78 -69.95 34.95
C GLU A 161 -54.48 -70.80 33.86
N GLY A 162 -53.84 -70.88 32.68
CA GLY A 162 -54.38 -71.56 31.49
C GLY A 162 -55.29 -70.70 30.60
N TRP A 163 -55.46 -69.41 30.90
CA TRP A 163 -56.20 -68.44 30.08
C TRP A 163 -55.24 -67.48 29.36
N ASP A 164 -55.43 -67.27 28.07
CA ASP A 164 -54.67 -66.34 27.25
C ASP A 164 -55.34 -64.96 27.26
N LEU A 165 -54.57 -63.90 27.50
CA LEU A 165 -55.07 -62.52 27.41
C LEU A 165 -55.14 -62.09 25.94
N PHE A 166 -56.33 -61.72 25.46
CA PHE A 166 -56.54 -61.13 24.14
C PHE A 166 -57.23 -59.77 24.27
N GLY A 167 -56.51 -58.69 23.95
CA GLY A 167 -56.96 -57.32 24.20
C GLY A 167 -57.11 -57.05 25.70
N ASN A 168 -58.34 -56.92 26.18
CA ASN A 168 -58.67 -56.72 27.61
C ASN A 168 -59.59 -57.84 28.15
N LYS A 169 -59.60 -59.02 27.49
CA LYS A 169 -60.39 -60.19 27.88
C LYS A 169 -59.50 -61.42 28.01
N CYS A 170 -59.81 -62.28 28.97
CA CYS A 170 -59.15 -63.58 29.12
C CYS A 170 -59.92 -64.63 28.33
N LEU A 171 -59.21 -65.37 27.49
CA LEU A 171 -59.74 -66.43 26.64
C LEU A 171 -59.19 -67.77 27.12
N TRP A 172 -60.06 -68.76 27.25
CA TRP A 172 -59.66 -70.12 27.54
C TRP A 172 -60.17 -71.04 26.46
N ILE A 173 -59.23 -71.80 25.89
CA ILE A 173 -59.52 -72.74 24.81
C ILE A 173 -59.43 -74.15 25.39
N SER A 174 -60.56 -74.86 25.41
CA SER A 174 -60.58 -76.24 25.87
C SER A 174 -59.73 -77.12 24.94
N LYS A 175 -58.85 -77.94 25.53
CA LYS A 175 -58.06 -78.95 24.79
C LYS A 175 -58.88 -80.17 24.39
N ARG A 176 -60.12 -80.28 24.87
CA ARG A 176 -61.03 -81.40 24.60
C ARG A 176 -62.03 -81.00 23.52
N ARG A 177 -62.24 -81.87 22.53
CA ARG A 177 -63.30 -81.70 21.52
C ARG A 177 -64.61 -82.27 22.07
N GLY A 178 -65.72 -81.57 21.83
CA GLY A 178 -67.04 -81.98 22.33
C GLY A 178 -68.18 -81.30 21.59
N VAL A 179 -69.41 -81.69 21.91
CA VAL A 179 -70.63 -81.02 21.42
C VAL A 179 -70.80 -79.67 22.11
N TRP A 180 -71.49 -78.76 21.44
CA TRP A 180 -71.54 -77.35 21.81
C TRP A 180 -72.15 -77.10 23.20
N GLU A 181 -73.19 -77.84 23.62
CA GLU A 181 -73.77 -77.64 24.96
C GLU A 181 -72.76 -77.93 26.06
N ARG A 182 -71.91 -78.95 25.87
CA ARG A 182 -70.83 -79.27 26.82
C ARG A 182 -69.77 -78.17 26.86
N GLY A 183 -69.40 -77.61 25.72
CA GLY A 183 -68.46 -76.49 25.66
C GLY A 183 -69.00 -75.24 26.37
N ARG A 184 -70.30 -74.94 26.21
CA ARG A 184 -70.97 -73.84 26.91
C ARG A 184 -70.99 -74.07 28.43
N ALA A 185 -71.41 -75.26 28.87
CA ALA A 185 -71.45 -75.62 30.28
C ALA A 185 -70.05 -75.59 30.92
N ASP A 186 -69.00 -76.02 30.20
CA ASP A 186 -67.60 -75.94 30.65
C ASP A 186 -67.14 -74.49 30.85
N CYS A 187 -67.51 -73.57 29.95
CA CYS A 187 -67.22 -72.14 30.11
C CYS A 187 -67.95 -71.55 31.33
N GLU A 188 -69.25 -71.80 31.46
CA GLU A 188 -70.07 -71.31 32.58
C GLU A 188 -69.57 -71.88 33.92
N GLY A 189 -69.21 -73.17 33.96
CA GLY A 189 -68.64 -73.82 35.14
C GLY A 189 -67.28 -73.26 35.57
N LYS A 190 -66.58 -72.57 34.67
CA LYS A 190 -65.33 -71.85 34.96
C LYS A 190 -65.56 -70.35 35.23
N GLY A 191 -66.81 -69.94 35.41
CA GLY A 191 -67.18 -68.53 35.66
C GLY A 191 -67.04 -67.64 34.42
N SER A 192 -67.06 -68.22 33.22
CA SER A 192 -66.92 -67.49 31.97
C SER A 192 -68.13 -67.70 31.05
N LYS A 193 -68.04 -67.15 29.83
CA LYS A 193 -69.05 -67.33 28.78
C LYS A 193 -68.35 -67.77 27.50
N LEU A 194 -69.05 -68.58 26.71
CA LEU A 194 -68.59 -68.96 25.38
C LEU A 194 -68.33 -67.71 24.55
N ILE A 195 -67.17 -67.65 23.88
CA ILE A 195 -66.79 -66.47 23.10
C ILE A 195 -67.77 -66.26 21.93
N THR A 196 -68.27 -65.04 21.79
CA THR A 196 -69.01 -64.58 20.61
C THR A 196 -68.07 -63.79 19.72
N VAL A 197 -67.76 -64.33 18.55
CA VAL A 197 -66.95 -63.65 17.54
C VAL A 197 -67.88 -62.78 16.70
N GLN A 198 -67.81 -61.47 16.87
CA GLN A 198 -68.42 -60.53 15.93
C GLN A 198 -67.44 -60.24 14.80
N LYS A 199 -67.94 -60.15 13.56
CA LYS A 199 -67.13 -60.04 12.33
C LYS A 199 -66.17 -58.84 12.33
N ASP A 200 -66.44 -57.83 13.14
CA ASP A 200 -65.64 -56.61 13.25
C ASP A 200 -64.68 -56.59 14.45
N SER A 201 -64.70 -57.63 15.30
CA SER A 201 -63.97 -57.68 16.57
C SER A 201 -62.76 -58.63 16.60
N MET A 202 -62.48 -59.35 15.50
CA MET A 202 -61.23 -60.09 15.31
C MET A 202 -60.55 -59.59 14.04
N LYS A 203 -59.81 -58.48 14.17
CA LYS A 203 -58.71 -58.19 13.24
C LYS A 203 -57.47 -58.88 13.79
N LEU A 204 -57.04 -59.93 13.09
CA LEU A 204 -55.68 -60.46 13.14
C LEU A 204 -54.73 -59.48 12.46
#